data_AF-A0A2V5IYT2-F1
#
_entry.id   AF-A0A2V5IYT2-F1
#
_cell.length_a   1.000
_cell.length_b   1.000
_cell.length_c   1.000
_cell.angle_alpha   90.00
_cell.angle_beta   90.00
_cell.angle_gamma   90.00
#
_symmetry.space_group_name_H-M   'P 1'
#
loop_
_entity.id
_entity.type
_entity.pdbx_description
1 polymer ?
#
loop_
_entity_poly.entity_id
_entity_poly.type
_entity_poly.pdbx_seq_one_letter_code
_entity_poly.pdbx_strand_id
1 'polypeptide(L)'
;TAAGDDIEDARSGRVHYDVFENYDMKVRVYGDHTAIVTGKTKIKGNAQGKPIDIVVQFTDTFVKESGRWRLAAGHVSRLKE
;
A
#
# COMPACT_ATOMS: atom_id res chain seq x y z
N THR A 1 2.22 15.66 2.21
CA THR A 1 3.19 15.15 3.19
C THR A 1 3.36 13.66 3.05
N ALA A 2 2.31 12.82 3.06
CA ALA A 2 2.46 11.36 2.88
C ALA A 2 3.16 10.89 1.59
N ALA A 3 2.73 11.36 0.41
CA ALA A 3 3.29 10.87 -0.87
C ALA A 3 4.78 11.21 -1.10
N GLY A 4 5.32 12.23 -0.44
CA GLY A 4 6.75 12.59 -0.56
C GLY A 4 7.62 11.61 0.22
N ASP A 5 7.25 11.36 1.48
CA ASP A 5 7.96 10.47 2.40
C ASP A 5 7.96 9.02 1.86
N ASP A 6 6.82 8.55 1.33
CA ASP A 6 6.69 7.21 0.75
C ASP A 6 7.63 6.98 -0.45
N ILE A 7 7.84 8.00 -1.29
CA ILE A 7 8.73 7.92 -2.46
C ILE A 7 10.19 7.91 -2.03
N GLU A 8 10.56 8.69 -1.01
CA GLU A 8 11.92 8.70 -0.48
C GLU A 8 12.28 7.37 0.16
N ASP A 9 11.38 6.80 0.97
CA ASP A 9 11.60 5.49 1.59
C ASP A 9 11.73 4.38 0.54
N ALA A 10 10.90 4.39 -0.50
CA ALA A 10 11.01 3.46 -1.62
C ALA A 10 12.36 3.60 -2.36
N ARG A 11 12.86 4.83 -2.55
CA ARG A 11 14.14 5.09 -3.23
C ARG A 11 15.34 4.72 -2.38
N SER A 12 15.22 4.84 -1.05
CA SER A 12 16.31 4.63 -0.11
C SER A 12 16.85 3.19 -0.07
N GLY A 13 16.03 2.21 -0.49
CA GLY A 13 16.39 0.79 -0.42
C GLY A 13 16.59 0.28 1.01
N ARG A 14 16.16 1.04 2.03
CA ARG A 14 16.30 0.67 3.46
C ARG A 14 15.55 -0.61 3.84
N VAL A 15 14.62 -1.03 2.99
CA VAL A 15 13.87 -2.27 3.13
C VAL A 15 14.14 -3.15 1.92
N HIS A 16 14.68 -4.33 2.17
CA HIS A 16 14.76 -5.40 1.20
C HIS A 16 13.53 -6.30 1.35
N TYR A 17 12.78 -6.50 0.28
CA TYR A 17 11.60 -7.37 0.28
C TYR A 17 11.91 -8.68 -0.43
N ASP A 18 11.72 -9.79 0.29
CA ASP A 18 11.69 -11.13 -0.31
C ASP A 18 10.28 -11.44 -0.84
N VAL A 19 9.26 -10.94 -0.12
CA VAL A 19 7.84 -11.06 -0.48
C VAL A 19 7.15 -9.71 -0.26
N PHE A 20 6.45 -9.25 -1.28
CA PHE A 20 5.51 -8.14 -1.20
C PHE A 20 4.30 -8.49 -2.08
N GLU A 21 3.26 -9.05 -1.49
CA GLU A 21 2.13 -9.60 -2.24
C GLU A 21 0.79 -9.08 -1.69
N ASN A 22 -0.03 -8.48 -2.56
CA ASN A 22 -1.38 -8.06 -2.24
C ASN A 22 -2.38 -9.19 -2.54
N TYR A 23 -3.27 -9.48 -1.60
CA TYR A 23 -4.28 -10.53 -1.71
C TYR A 23 -5.60 -10.12 -1.02
N ASP A 24 -6.67 -10.91 -1.25
CA ASP A 24 -8.01 -10.65 -0.71
C ASP A 24 -8.51 -9.21 -1.04
N MET A 25 -8.20 -8.75 -2.25
CA MET A 25 -8.52 -7.39 -2.69
C MET A 25 -9.99 -7.26 -3.06
N LYS A 26 -10.60 -6.17 -2.57
CA LYS A 26 -11.96 -5.76 -2.91
C LYS A 26 -11.95 -4.32 -3.37
N VAL A 27 -12.63 -4.05 -4.48
CA VAL A 27 -12.75 -2.73 -5.08
C VAL A 27 -14.18 -2.25 -4.96
N ARG A 28 -14.36 -1.01 -4.48
CA ARG A 28 -15.65 -0.29 -4.49
C ARG A 28 -15.49 0.97 -5.32
N VAL A 29 -16.28 1.11 -6.37
CA VAL A 29 -16.25 2.27 -7.27
C VAL A 29 -17.45 3.17 -6.97
N TYR A 30 -17.19 4.46 -6.85
CA TYR A 30 -18.20 5.50 -6.63
C TYR A 30 -18.17 6.48 -7.80
N GLY A 31 -19.22 6.44 -8.63
CA GLY A 31 -19.25 7.17 -9.90
C GLY A 31 -18.17 6.68 -10.87
N ASP A 32 -17.63 7.59 -11.68
CA ASP A 32 -16.60 7.32 -12.69
C ASP A 32 -15.19 7.78 -12.28
N HIS A 33 -15.07 8.41 -11.11
CA HIS A 33 -13.87 9.16 -10.71
C HIS A 33 -13.36 8.85 -9.30
N THR A 34 -14.02 7.99 -8.51
CA THR A 34 -13.53 7.58 -7.18
C THR A 34 -13.56 6.06 -7.03
N ALA A 35 -12.50 5.48 -6.47
CA ALA A 35 -12.46 4.07 -6.12
C ALA A 35 -11.77 3.86 -4.76
N ILE A 36 -12.28 2.92 -3.98
CA ILE A 36 -11.68 2.48 -2.72
C ILE A 36 -11.28 1.02 -2.89
N VAL A 37 -9.99 0.74 -2.73
CA VAL A 37 -9.42 -0.61 -2.76
C VAL A 37 -9.04 -0.98 -1.34
N THR A 38 -9.55 -2.11 -0.86
CA THR A 38 -9.12 -2.70 0.40
C THR A 38 -8.50 -4.05 0.12
N GLY A 39 -7.47 -4.43 0.85
CA GLY A 39 -6.89 -5.77 0.77
C GLY A 39 -5.89 -6.01 1.88
N LYS A 40 -5.15 -7.10 1.74
CA LYS A 40 -4.06 -7.45 2.65
C LYS A 40 -2.75 -7.50 1.88
N THR A 41 -1.66 -7.20 2.55
CA THR A 41 -0.31 -7.35 1.99
C THR A 41 0.50 -8.27 2.89
N LYS A 42 1.03 -9.35 2.32
CA LYS A 42 2.05 -10.18 2.97
C LYS A 42 3.40 -9.56 2.68
N ILE A 43 4.14 -9.26 3.75
CA ILE A 43 5.47 -8.66 3.66
C ILE A 43 6.46 -9.59 4.35
N LYS A 44 7.47 -10.04 3.60
CA LYS A 44 8.66 -10.71 4.15
C LYS A 44 9.92 -10.03 3.64
N GLY A 45 10.94 -9.94 4.49
CA GLY A 45 12.20 -9.34 4.08
C GLY A 45 13.06 -8.89 5.26
N ASN A 46 13.89 -7.88 5.00
CA ASN A 46 14.77 -7.27 5.98
C ASN A 46 14.65 -5.74 5.93
N ALA A 47 14.28 -5.13 7.04
CA ALA A 47 14.26 -3.68 7.21
C ALA A 47 15.39 -3.27 8.15
N GLN A 48 16.39 -2.54 7.62
CA GLN A 48 17.51 -2.02 8.40
C GLN A 48 18.21 -3.09 9.29
N GLY A 49 18.47 -4.27 8.72
CA GLY A 49 19.11 -5.39 9.42
C GLY A 49 18.14 -6.30 10.19
N LYS A 50 16.87 -5.93 10.35
CA LYS A 50 15.89 -6.72 11.11
C LYS A 50 14.96 -7.50 10.19
N PRO A 51 14.78 -8.82 10.38
CA PRO A 51 13.83 -9.58 9.60
C PRO A 51 12.40 -9.10 9.88
N ILE A 52 11.60 -9.03 8.82
CA ILE A 52 10.17 -8.74 8.88
C ILE A 52 9.39 -9.90 8.26
N ASP A 53 8.33 -10.33 8.92
CA ASP A 53 7.35 -11.27 8.40
C ASP A 53 5.98 -10.89 8.98
N ILE A 54 5.23 -10.05 8.25
CA ILE A 54 3.99 -9.45 8.74
C ILE A 54 2.89 -9.49 7.68
N VAL A 55 1.65 -9.42 8.15
CA VAL A 55 0.49 -9.12 7.31
C VAL A 55 -0.08 -7.78 7.73
N VAL A 56 -0.34 -6.92 6.75
CA VAL A 56 -1.04 -5.66 6.96
C VAL A 56 -2.35 -5.65 6.18
N GLN A 57 -3.34 -4.92 6.68
CA GLN A 57 -4.52 -4.55 5.91
C GLN A 57 -4.33 -3.13 5.39
N PHE A 58 -4.65 -2.92 4.11
CA PHE A 58 -4.56 -1.62 3.46
C PHE A 58 -5.93 -1.13 3.00
N THR A 59 -6.06 0.19 2.94
CA THR A 59 -7.13 0.92 2.25
C THR A 59 -6.50 2.00 1.39
N ASP A 60 -6.69 1.90 0.09
CA ASP A 60 -6.22 2.87 -0.90
C ASP A 60 -7.42 3.55 -1.55
N THR A 61 -7.45 4.87 -1.48
CA THR A 61 -8.44 5.71 -2.14
C THR A 61 -7.83 6.28 -3.41
N PHE A 62 -8.45 5.98 -4.54
CA PHE A 62 -8.06 6.49 -5.84
C PHE A 62 -9.06 7.53 -6.33
N VAL A 63 -8.54 8.59 -6.94
CA VAL A 63 -9.30 9.58 -7.71
C VAL A 63 -8.86 9.57 -9.16
N LYS A 64 -9.79 9.77 -10.08
CA LYS A 64 -9.50 9.83 -11.52
C LYS A 64 -9.33 11.28 -11.94
N GLU A 65 -8.10 11.65 -12.32
CA GLU A 65 -7.74 12.98 -12.78
C GLU A 65 -7.27 12.91 -14.23
N SER A 66 -7.87 13.72 -15.12
CA SER A 66 -7.53 13.73 -16.55
C SER A 66 -7.52 12.33 -17.18
N GLY A 67 -8.51 11.51 -16.81
CA GLY A 67 -8.67 10.14 -17.30
C GLY A 67 -7.75 9.10 -16.64
N ARG A 68 -6.89 9.48 -15.69
CA ARG A 68 -5.94 8.58 -15.02
C ARG A 68 -6.27 8.42 -13.55
N TRP A 69 -6.27 7.19 -13.07
CA TRP A 69 -6.36 6.91 -11.63
C TRP A 69 -5.07 7.32 -10.92
N ARG A 70 -5.22 8.01 -9.80
CA ARG A 70 -4.14 8.47 -8.91
C ARG A 70 -4.49 8.06 -7.49
N LEU A 71 -3.50 7.62 -6.73
CA LEU A 71 -3.67 7.39 -5.30
C LEU A 71 -3.85 8.74 -4.62
N ALA A 72 -5.04 8.99 -4.09
CA ALA A 72 -5.37 10.20 -3.35
C ALA A 72 -4.98 10.08 -1.87
N ALA A 73 -5.16 8.89 -1.29
CA ALA A 73 -4.82 8.58 0.08
C ALA A 73 -4.61 7.08 0.26
N GLY A 74 -3.75 6.70 1.21
CA GLY A 74 -3.55 5.33 1.65
C GLY A 74 -3.58 5.24 3.16
N HIS A 75 -4.04 4.11 3.69
CA HIS A 75 -3.96 3.77 5.10
C HIS A 75 -3.55 2.31 5.23
N VAL A 76 -2.60 2.03 6.12
CA VAL A 76 -2.14 0.67 6.41
C VAL A 76 -2.17 0.44 7.92
N SER A 77 -2.68 -0.71 8.32
CA SER A 77 -2.63 -1.17 9.71
C SER A 77 -2.13 -2.61 9.79
N ARG A 78 -1.40 -2.92 10.86
CA ARG A 78 -0.99 -4.31 11.13
C ARG A 78 -2.22 -5.10 11.54
N LEU A 79 -2.41 -6.27 10.91
CA LEU A 79 -3.33 -7.26 11.44
C LEU A 79 -2.67 -7.89 12.66
N LYS A 80 -3.37 -7.85 13.80
CA LYS A 80 -3.00 -8.68 14.94
C LYS A 80 -3.49 -10.10 14.66
N GLU A 81 -2.66 -11.08 14.98
CA GLU A 81 -3.09 -12.47 15.09
C GLU A 81 -4.18 -12.62 16.16
#